data_AF-A0A7H8HWE7-F1
#
_entry.id   AF-A0A7H8HWE7-F1
#
_cell.length_a   1.000
_cell.length_b   1.000
_cell.length_c   1.000
_cell.angle_alpha   90.00
_cell.angle_beta   90.00
_cell.angle_gamma   90.00
#
_symmetry.space_group_name_H-M   'P 1'
#
loop_
_entity.id
_entity.type
_entity.pdbx_description
1 polymer ?
#
loop_
_entity_poly.entity_id
_entity_poly.type
_entity_poly.pdbx_seq_one_letter_code
_entity_poly.pdbx_strand_id
1 'polypeptide(L)'
;MTEVLDHPAVFEQAWGAPENTVVDLPPVRVNDVLRDRYDVRPPFAYTGAQLWDMEVRKAAAPDIYIPTVVKPGSAEKFPSVHHGQLEDFTRVSEQRLWAAPEHYTTVIEHVRLDHENRRAFFIGADRFEAPDGRIFTAGSGQPIFHVEHSVAGPEDDPLNLWRIVNLTDRPDAALAAAFDDLANDPYLRVFIEVHLRKDLGRELVRR
;
A
#
# COMPACT_ATOMS: atom_id res chain seq x y z
N MET A 1 21.55 -9.39 17.98
CA MET A 1 21.68 -8.78 16.65
C MET A 1 20.40 -9.15 15.92
N THR A 2 19.47 -8.21 15.80
CA THR A 2 18.24 -8.42 15.04
C THR A 2 18.62 -8.40 13.57
N GLU A 3 18.40 -9.50 12.87
CA GLU A 3 18.67 -9.62 11.43
C GLU A 3 17.82 -8.57 10.69
N VAL A 4 18.46 -7.71 9.89
CA VAL A 4 17.73 -6.71 9.10
C VAL A 4 17.08 -7.46 7.94
N LEU A 5 15.76 -7.57 7.98
CA LEU A 5 14.98 -8.22 6.92
C LEU A 5 15.22 -7.53 5.57
N ASP A 6 15.61 -8.28 4.56
CA ASP A 6 15.68 -7.79 3.18
C ASP A 6 14.29 -7.83 2.55
N HIS A 7 13.51 -6.76 2.75
CA HIS A 7 12.11 -6.70 2.33
C HIS A 7 11.94 -6.93 0.80
N PRO A 8 12.74 -6.31 -0.10
CA PRO A 8 12.72 -6.64 -1.52
C PRO A 8 12.94 -8.13 -1.79
N ALA A 9 13.94 -8.77 -1.17
CA ALA A 9 14.24 -10.18 -1.42
C ALA A 9 13.10 -11.09 -0.95
N VAL A 10 12.54 -10.82 0.24
CA VAL A 10 11.37 -11.56 0.77
C VAL A 10 10.17 -11.42 -0.16
N PHE A 11 9.90 -10.20 -0.65
CA PHE A 11 8.81 -9.95 -1.56
C PHE A 11 8.98 -10.71 -2.89
N GLU A 12 10.15 -10.59 -3.54
CA GLU A 12 10.39 -11.25 -4.83
C GLU A 12 10.42 -12.78 -4.71
N GLN A 13 10.92 -13.31 -3.59
CA GLN A 13 10.84 -14.74 -3.30
C GLN A 13 9.38 -15.21 -3.21
N ALA A 14 8.54 -14.50 -2.44
CA ALA A 14 7.13 -14.84 -2.31
C ALA A 14 6.40 -14.70 -3.66
N TRP A 15 6.69 -13.64 -4.42
CA TRP A 15 6.10 -13.38 -5.72
C TRP A 15 6.43 -14.47 -6.76
N GLY A 16 7.64 -15.00 -6.74
CA GLY A 16 8.07 -16.08 -7.63
C GLY A 16 7.59 -17.47 -7.23
N ALA A 17 6.99 -17.64 -6.05
CA ALA A 17 6.56 -18.92 -5.54
C ALA A 17 5.21 -19.35 -6.15
N PRO A 18 5.12 -20.50 -6.85
CA PRO A 18 3.93 -20.89 -7.61
C PRO A 18 2.71 -21.24 -6.76
N GLU A 19 2.89 -21.52 -5.47
CA GLU A 19 1.82 -21.77 -4.50
C GLU A 19 1.07 -20.50 -4.07
N ASN A 20 1.72 -19.34 -4.19
CA ASN A 20 1.15 -18.08 -3.74
C ASN A 20 0.14 -17.52 -4.73
N THR A 21 -0.81 -16.75 -4.20
CA THR A 21 -1.77 -16.01 -5.01
C THR A 21 -1.24 -14.62 -5.27
N VAL A 22 -0.73 -14.40 -6.48
CA VAL A 22 -0.19 -13.10 -6.93
C VAL A 22 -1.22 -12.26 -7.66
N VAL A 23 -1.16 -10.95 -7.45
CA VAL A 23 -2.01 -9.95 -8.11
C VAL A 23 -1.11 -8.80 -8.56
N ASP A 24 -1.05 -8.57 -9.87
CA ASP A 24 -0.39 -7.42 -10.49
C ASP A 24 -1.47 -6.47 -11.00
N LEU A 25 -1.59 -5.30 -10.36
CA LEU A 25 -2.61 -4.34 -10.75
C LEU A 25 -2.12 -3.50 -11.93
N PRO A 26 -3.02 -3.16 -12.89
CA PRO A 26 -2.66 -2.29 -14.00
C PRO A 26 -1.98 -0.99 -13.53
N PRO A 27 -0.88 -0.57 -14.17
CA PRO A 27 -0.26 0.71 -13.91
C PRO A 27 -1.25 1.87 -14.07
N VAL A 28 -1.29 2.77 -13.09
CA VAL A 28 -2.13 3.98 -13.17
C VAL A 28 -1.27 5.16 -13.63
N ARG A 29 -1.57 5.67 -14.83
CA ARG A 29 -1.01 6.93 -15.38
C ARG A 29 -1.74 8.11 -14.74
N VAL A 30 -1.22 8.60 -13.62
CA VAL A 30 -1.97 9.49 -12.71
C VAL A 30 -2.46 10.76 -13.41
N ASN A 31 -1.61 11.39 -14.23
CA ASN A 31 -1.95 12.63 -14.92
C ASN A 31 -2.95 12.45 -16.05
N ASP A 32 -2.96 11.28 -16.71
CA ASP A 32 -3.96 10.97 -17.73
C ASP A 32 -5.34 10.75 -17.08
N VAL A 33 -5.39 9.98 -15.99
CA VAL A 33 -6.65 9.77 -15.24
C VAL A 33 -7.18 11.10 -14.69
N LEU A 34 -6.33 11.96 -14.12
CA LEU A 34 -6.73 13.30 -13.67
C LEU A 34 -7.35 14.13 -14.80
N ARG A 35 -6.70 14.16 -15.97
CA ARG A 35 -7.16 14.93 -17.14
C ARG A 35 -8.52 14.45 -17.63
N ASP A 36 -8.67 13.13 -17.71
CA ASP A 36 -9.80 12.50 -18.39
C ASP A 36 -11.03 12.38 -17.48
N ARG A 37 -10.81 12.15 -16.18
CA ARG A 37 -11.88 11.74 -15.24
C ARG A 37 -12.20 12.75 -14.15
N TYR A 38 -11.44 13.84 -14.05
CA TYR A 38 -11.62 14.82 -12.99
C TYR A 38 -11.65 16.26 -13.48
N ASP A 39 -12.48 17.06 -12.81
CA ASP A 39 -12.30 18.50 -12.72
C ASP A 39 -11.51 18.82 -11.45
N VAL A 40 -10.28 19.29 -11.62
CA VAL A 40 -9.36 19.62 -10.53
C VAL A 40 -9.21 21.13 -10.41
N ARG A 41 -9.36 21.67 -9.20
CA ARG A 41 -9.26 23.11 -8.95
C ARG A 41 -8.31 23.44 -7.80
N PRO A 42 -7.35 24.37 -7.99
CA PRO A 42 -6.90 24.90 -9.29
C PRO A 42 -6.29 23.79 -10.19
N PRO A 43 -6.07 24.04 -11.50
CA PRO A 43 -5.45 23.06 -12.40
C PRO A 43 -4.16 22.49 -11.81
N PHE A 44 -3.97 21.18 -11.99
CA PHE A 44 -2.91 20.45 -11.33
C PHE A 44 -2.41 19.30 -12.20
N ALA A 45 -1.09 19.10 -12.19
CA ALA A 45 -0.44 17.90 -12.66
C ALA A 45 0.40 17.36 -11.50
N TYR A 46 0.25 16.07 -11.23
CA TYR A 46 0.99 15.35 -10.21
C TYR A 46 2.43 15.16 -10.67
N THR A 47 3.38 15.37 -9.77
CA THR A 47 4.78 15.01 -10.02
C THR A 47 5.15 13.67 -9.37
N GLY A 48 6.19 13.01 -9.87
CA GLY A 48 6.70 11.77 -9.27
C GLY A 48 7.11 11.94 -7.81
N ALA A 49 7.75 13.06 -7.44
CA ALA A 49 8.08 13.37 -6.06
C ALA A 49 6.84 13.55 -5.17
N GLN A 50 5.79 14.20 -5.68
CA GLN A 50 4.53 14.30 -4.94
C GLN A 50 3.88 12.93 -4.78
N LEU A 51 3.93 12.08 -5.82
CA LEU A 51 3.28 10.76 -5.76
C LEU A 51 4.02 9.87 -4.77
N TRP A 52 5.34 10.01 -4.69
CA TRP A 52 6.15 9.34 -3.69
C TRP A 52 5.88 9.89 -2.27
N ASP A 53 5.76 11.20 -2.08
CA ASP A 53 5.35 11.79 -0.79
C ASP A 53 3.99 11.23 -0.33
N MET A 54 3.04 11.06 -1.25
CA MET A 54 1.78 10.39 -0.94
C MET A 54 2.00 8.94 -0.49
N GLU A 55 2.80 8.14 -1.22
CA GLU A 55 3.07 6.74 -0.87
C GLU A 55 3.68 6.63 0.55
N VAL A 56 4.64 7.50 0.87
CA VAL A 56 5.26 7.61 2.21
C VAL A 56 4.22 7.93 3.29
N ARG A 57 3.35 8.92 3.05
CA ARG A 57 2.29 9.30 4.00
C ARG A 57 1.27 8.18 4.21
N LYS A 58 0.85 7.51 3.14
CA LYS A 58 -0.05 6.35 3.20
C LYS A 58 0.60 5.19 3.94
N ALA A 59 1.89 4.94 3.73
CA ALA A 59 2.62 3.92 4.45
C ALA A 59 2.59 4.20 5.97
N ALA A 60 2.76 5.46 6.36
CA ALA A 60 2.81 5.85 7.77
C ALA A 60 1.43 5.95 8.45
N ALA A 61 0.36 6.30 7.73
CA ALA A 61 -0.98 6.53 8.29
C ALA A 61 -2.09 5.94 7.39
N PRO A 62 -2.15 4.61 7.19
CA PRO A 62 -3.06 4.00 6.24
C PRO A 62 -4.54 4.23 6.57
N ASP A 63 -4.90 4.36 7.84
CA ASP A 63 -6.27 4.65 8.28
C ASP A 63 -6.80 6.02 7.82
N ILE A 64 -5.91 6.95 7.47
CA ILE A 64 -6.25 8.25 6.87
C ILE A 64 -6.37 8.15 5.34
N TYR A 65 -5.41 7.48 4.69
CA TYR A 65 -5.29 7.52 3.22
C TYR A 65 -6.06 6.42 2.50
N ILE A 66 -6.31 5.28 3.15
CA ILE A 66 -7.09 4.16 2.58
C ILE A 66 -8.25 3.78 3.52
N PRO A 67 -9.19 4.71 3.81
CA PRO A 67 -10.30 4.47 4.74
C PRO A 67 -11.30 3.42 4.26
N THR A 68 -11.23 3.04 2.97
CA THR A 68 -12.00 1.93 2.39
C THR A 68 -11.41 0.57 2.68
N VAL A 69 -10.18 0.50 3.22
CA VAL A 69 -9.45 -0.73 3.56
C VAL A 69 -9.15 -0.77 5.05
N VAL A 70 -8.60 0.31 5.62
CA VAL A 70 -8.19 0.36 7.03
C VAL A 70 -9.23 1.06 7.88
N LYS A 71 -9.54 0.49 9.05
CA LYS A 71 -10.48 1.05 10.01
C LYS A 71 -9.93 2.38 10.55
N PRO A 72 -10.70 3.48 10.51
CA PRO A 72 -10.24 4.78 11.01
C PRO A 72 -9.75 4.71 12.47
N GLY A 73 -8.58 5.29 12.74
CA GLY A 73 -7.97 5.34 14.07
C GLY A 73 -7.40 4.02 14.58
N SER A 74 -7.36 2.96 13.76
CA SER A 74 -6.81 1.66 14.16
C SER A 74 -5.33 1.49 13.86
N ALA A 75 -4.74 2.37 13.05
CA ALA A 75 -3.35 2.23 12.64
C ALA A 75 -2.41 2.71 13.75
N GLU A 76 -1.49 1.83 14.12
CA GLU A 76 -0.38 2.12 15.02
C GLU A 76 0.93 1.92 14.27
N LYS A 77 1.71 2.99 14.14
CA LYS A 77 3.05 2.96 13.55
C LYS A 77 4.09 2.99 14.66
N PHE A 78 5.03 2.06 14.61
CA PHE A 78 6.18 2.01 15.50
C PHE A 78 7.32 2.91 15.00
N PRO A 79 8.28 3.28 15.86
CA PRO A 79 9.38 4.17 15.47
C PRO A 79 10.14 3.69 14.24
N SER A 80 10.51 4.62 13.37
CA SER A 80 11.31 4.32 12.18
C SER A 80 12.79 4.19 12.52
N VAL A 81 13.47 3.33 11.79
CA VAL A 81 14.93 3.24 11.71
C VAL A 81 15.36 3.64 10.31
N HIS A 82 16.30 4.57 10.21
CA HIS A 82 16.79 5.07 8.93
C HIS A 82 18.19 4.51 8.63
N HIS A 83 18.37 4.04 7.40
CA HIS A 83 19.62 3.51 6.87
C HIS A 83 19.93 4.18 5.53
N GLY A 84 20.43 5.41 5.56
CA GLY A 84 20.64 6.22 4.36
C GLY A 84 19.31 6.59 3.70
N GLN A 85 19.09 6.15 2.46
CA GLN A 85 17.85 6.38 1.70
C GLN A 85 16.74 5.36 2.01
N LEU A 86 16.97 4.45 2.96
CA LEU A 86 15.99 3.48 3.43
C LEU A 86 15.39 3.92 4.77
N GLU A 87 14.09 3.78 4.90
CA GLU A 87 13.35 3.91 6.15
C GLU A 87 12.60 2.61 6.44
N ASP A 88 12.90 1.97 7.58
CA ASP A 88 12.23 0.76 8.03
C ASP A 88 11.37 1.05 9.26
N PHE A 89 10.14 0.53 9.31
CA PHE A 89 9.30 0.57 10.50
C PHE A 89 8.30 -0.60 10.50
N THR A 90 7.66 -0.86 11.62
CA THR A 90 6.51 -1.78 11.68
C THR A 90 5.24 -0.98 11.87
N ARG A 91 4.14 -1.42 11.27
CA ARG A 91 2.80 -0.93 11.59
C ARG A 91 1.84 -2.07 11.86
N VAL A 92 0.85 -1.79 12.69
CA VAL A 92 -0.27 -2.68 12.97
C VAL A 92 -1.55 -1.91 12.68
N SER A 93 -2.55 -2.55 12.08
CA SER A 93 -3.83 -1.91 11.77
C SER A 93 -4.97 -2.92 11.65
N GLU A 94 -6.20 -2.47 11.83
CA GLU A 94 -7.38 -3.27 11.52
C GLU A 94 -7.77 -3.03 10.06
N GLN A 95 -7.65 -4.05 9.22
CA GLN A 95 -7.93 -3.95 7.78
C GLN A 95 -9.10 -4.86 7.40
N ARG A 96 -9.87 -4.43 6.41
CA ARG A 96 -10.91 -5.25 5.81
C ARG A 96 -10.30 -6.48 5.17
N LEU A 97 -11.00 -7.61 5.27
CA LEU A 97 -10.60 -8.81 4.54
C LEU A 97 -10.78 -8.58 3.04
N TRP A 98 -9.86 -9.08 2.22
CA TRP A 98 -9.93 -8.93 0.76
C TRP A 98 -11.23 -9.50 0.19
N ALA A 99 -11.53 -10.76 0.49
CA ALA A 99 -12.71 -11.47 -0.03
C ALA A 99 -13.99 -11.29 0.81
N ALA A 100 -13.93 -10.57 1.94
CA ALA A 100 -15.05 -10.36 2.86
C ALA A 100 -14.96 -8.96 3.50
N PRO A 101 -15.12 -7.88 2.70
CA PRO A 101 -14.79 -6.51 3.10
C PRO A 101 -15.66 -5.94 4.24
N GLU A 102 -16.73 -6.61 4.61
CA GLU A 102 -17.56 -6.30 5.80
C GLU A 102 -16.88 -6.64 7.13
N HIS A 103 -15.82 -7.46 7.10
CA HIS A 103 -15.09 -7.92 8.27
C HIS A 103 -13.70 -7.30 8.35
N TYR A 104 -13.30 -6.92 9.57
CA TYR A 104 -11.96 -6.41 9.88
C TYR A 104 -11.12 -7.49 10.56
N THR A 105 -9.82 -7.44 10.33
CA THR A 105 -8.83 -8.30 10.97
C THR A 105 -7.56 -7.52 11.26
N THR A 106 -6.80 -7.95 12.27
CA THR A 106 -5.50 -7.36 12.58
C THR A 106 -4.48 -7.75 11.51
N VAL A 107 -3.85 -6.75 10.90
CA VAL A 107 -2.74 -6.91 9.95
C VAL A 107 -1.50 -6.25 10.53
N ILE A 108 -0.39 -6.99 10.51
CA ILE A 108 0.94 -6.54 10.91
C ILE A 108 1.79 -6.47 9.65
N GLU A 109 2.45 -5.33 9.41
CA GLU A 109 3.34 -5.15 8.27
C GLU A 109 4.68 -4.56 8.71
N HIS A 110 5.77 -5.24 8.34
CA HIS A 110 7.11 -4.69 8.33
C HIS A 110 7.30 -3.91 7.03
N VAL A 111 7.54 -2.60 7.16
CA VAL A 111 7.55 -1.65 6.06
C VAL A 111 8.97 -1.20 5.80
N ARG A 112 9.37 -1.24 4.53
CA ARG A 112 10.57 -0.56 4.02
C ARG A 112 10.17 0.46 2.97
N LEU A 113 10.58 1.70 3.17
CA LEU A 113 10.53 2.76 2.17
C LEU A 113 11.92 2.95 1.59
N ASP A 114 12.06 2.68 0.30
CA ASP A 114 13.24 2.99 -0.49
C ASP A 114 13.01 4.31 -1.21
N HIS A 115 13.55 5.39 -0.64
CA HIS A 115 13.36 6.74 -1.16
C HIS A 115 14.18 7.02 -2.42
N GLU A 116 15.24 6.23 -2.68
CA GLU A 116 16.04 6.37 -3.89
C GLU A 116 15.29 5.80 -5.09
N ASN A 117 14.75 4.59 -4.95
CA ASN A 117 14.03 3.89 -6.01
C ASN A 117 12.51 4.17 -6.01
N ARG A 118 12.00 4.93 -5.02
CA ARG A 118 10.57 5.24 -4.81
C ARG A 118 9.71 3.97 -4.76
N ARG A 119 10.15 3.00 -3.95
CA ARG A 119 9.47 1.71 -3.72
C ARG A 119 9.17 1.54 -2.24
N ALA A 120 7.95 1.15 -1.93
CA ALA A 120 7.50 0.81 -0.58
C ALA A 120 7.13 -0.67 -0.53
N PHE A 121 7.76 -1.41 0.37
CA PHE A 121 7.48 -2.82 0.61
C PHE A 121 6.78 -2.97 1.95
N PHE A 122 5.76 -3.82 1.98
CA PHE A 122 4.98 -4.15 3.16
C PHE A 122 5.01 -5.67 3.30
N ILE A 123 5.78 -6.18 4.25
CA ILE A 123 5.92 -7.61 4.51
C ILE A 123 5.02 -7.97 5.69
N GLY A 124 3.91 -8.64 5.39
CA GLY A 124 3.01 -9.17 6.41
C GLY A 124 3.69 -10.17 7.35
N ALA A 125 3.29 -10.14 8.63
CA ALA A 125 3.79 -11.05 9.67
C ALA A 125 2.65 -11.64 10.50
N ASP A 126 2.86 -12.83 11.04
CA ASP A 126 1.92 -13.52 11.93
C ASP A 126 1.94 -12.95 13.36
N ARG A 127 3.09 -12.42 13.79
CA ARG A 127 3.32 -11.93 15.15
C ARG A 127 4.34 -10.81 15.15
N PHE A 128 4.15 -9.85 16.04
CA PHE A 128 5.11 -8.79 16.32
C PHE A 128 5.15 -8.47 17.80
N GLU A 129 6.35 -8.40 18.37
CA GLU A 129 6.57 -7.91 19.74
C GLU A 129 7.11 -6.48 19.67
N ALA A 130 6.32 -5.53 20.16
CA ALA A 130 6.65 -4.13 20.17
C ALA A 130 7.72 -3.79 21.20
N PRO A 131 8.45 -2.67 21.04
CA PRO A 131 9.47 -2.23 22.01
C PRO A 131 8.96 -2.01 23.44
N ASP A 132 7.66 -1.79 23.62
CA ASP A 132 7.00 -1.63 24.91
C ASP A 132 6.54 -2.96 25.54
N GLY A 133 6.84 -4.09 24.89
CA GLY A 133 6.50 -5.44 25.34
C GLY A 133 5.11 -5.92 24.93
N ARG A 134 4.30 -5.10 24.22
CA ARG A 134 3.03 -5.58 23.67
C ARG A 134 3.28 -6.59 22.55
N ILE A 135 2.52 -7.67 22.57
CA ILE A 135 2.54 -8.70 21.53
C ILE A 135 1.28 -8.55 20.69
N PHE A 136 1.48 -8.40 19.39
CA PHE A 136 0.44 -8.41 18.38
C PHE A 136 0.46 -9.75 17.65
N THR A 137 -0.71 -10.21 17.23
CA THR A 137 -0.88 -11.41 16.42
C THR A 137 -1.82 -11.07 15.28
N ALA A 138 -1.46 -11.50 14.06
CA ALA A 138 -2.31 -11.33 12.91
C ALA A 138 -3.65 -12.02 13.15
N GLY A 139 -4.72 -11.38 12.69
CA GLY A 139 -6.03 -11.98 12.77
C GLY A 139 -6.20 -13.09 11.75
N SER A 140 -7.35 -13.77 11.81
CA SER A 140 -7.72 -14.83 10.86
C SER A 140 -8.63 -14.29 9.76
N GLY A 141 -8.98 -15.13 8.79
CA GLY A 141 -9.96 -14.81 7.74
C GLY A 141 -9.36 -14.41 6.39
N GLN A 142 -8.06 -14.15 6.33
CA GLN A 142 -7.29 -14.05 5.09
C GLN A 142 -5.84 -14.50 5.29
N PRO A 143 -5.12 -14.87 4.22
CA PRO A 143 -3.71 -15.19 4.31
C PRO A 143 -2.86 -13.97 4.73
N ILE A 144 -1.68 -14.22 5.30
CA ILE A 144 -0.63 -13.20 5.36
C ILE A 144 -0.29 -12.79 3.93
N PHE A 145 -0.03 -11.52 3.70
CA PHE A 145 0.27 -11.01 2.37
C PHE A 145 1.45 -10.04 2.40
N HIS A 146 2.07 -9.84 1.25
CA HIS A 146 3.06 -8.81 1.04
C HIS A 146 2.61 -7.88 -0.08
N VAL A 147 3.03 -6.63 -0.02
CA VAL A 147 2.68 -5.62 -1.01
C VAL A 147 3.92 -4.82 -1.40
N GLU A 148 4.03 -4.54 -2.69
CA GLU A 148 4.93 -3.52 -3.23
C GLU A 148 4.08 -2.41 -3.84
N HIS A 149 4.34 -1.17 -3.42
CA HIS A 149 3.90 0.02 -4.12
C HIS A 149 5.12 0.76 -4.67
N SER A 150 5.07 1.21 -5.91
CA SER A 150 6.16 2.01 -6.48
C SER A 150 5.68 3.14 -7.36
N VAL A 151 6.53 4.16 -7.45
CA VAL A 151 6.38 5.29 -8.36
C VAL A 151 7.41 5.16 -9.46
N ALA A 152 6.93 5.00 -10.68
CA ALA A 152 7.77 4.92 -11.88
C ALA A 152 7.43 6.06 -12.85
N GLY A 153 8.09 6.07 -14.00
CA GLY A 153 7.88 7.06 -15.05
C GLY A 153 8.60 8.39 -14.80
N PRO A 154 8.49 9.33 -15.75
CA PRO A 154 9.05 10.67 -15.62
C PRO A 154 8.46 11.47 -14.46
N GLU A 155 9.19 12.48 -14.00
CA GLU A 155 8.75 13.35 -12.90
C GLU A 155 7.44 14.09 -13.22
N ASP A 156 7.17 14.42 -14.48
CA ASP A 156 5.96 15.11 -14.94
C ASP A 156 4.86 14.19 -15.47
N ASP A 157 5.10 12.88 -15.50
CA ASP A 157 4.14 11.85 -15.94
C ASP A 157 4.28 10.57 -15.10
N PRO A 158 3.97 10.64 -13.79
CA PRO A 158 4.24 9.54 -12.89
C PRO A 158 3.24 8.39 -13.02
N LEU A 159 3.77 7.18 -12.84
CA LEU A 159 3.02 5.92 -12.78
C LEU A 159 2.90 5.45 -11.34
N ASN A 160 1.70 5.03 -10.93
CA ASN A 160 1.51 4.27 -9.70
C ASN A 160 1.41 2.77 -10.03
N LEU A 161 2.30 1.96 -9.44
CA LEU A 161 2.41 0.53 -9.67
C LEU A 161 2.16 -0.22 -8.35
N TRP A 162 1.33 -1.27 -8.37
CA TRP A 162 1.06 -2.10 -7.19
C TRP A 162 1.14 -3.58 -7.54
N ARG A 163 1.88 -4.32 -6.71
CA ARG A 163 1.97 -5.77 -6.74
C ARG A 163 1.63 -6.32 -5.36
N ILE A 164 0.81 -7.35 -5.32
CA ILE A 164 0.37 -7.99 -4.07
C ILE A 164 0.61 -9.49 -4.19
N VAL A 165 1.15 -10.09 -3.13
CA VAL A 165 1.27 -11.55 -3.02
C VAL A 165 0.62 -12.01 -1.72
N ASN A 166 -0.36 -12.89 -1.82
CA ASN A 166 -0.96 -13.54 -0.67
C ASN A 166 -0.29 -14.90 -0.47
N LEU A 167 0.20 -15.16 0.75
CA LEU A 167 0.91 -16.37 1.12
C LEU A 167 -0.07 -17.53 1.26
N THR A 168 -0.23 -18.33 0.22
CA THR A 168 -1.22 -19.41 0.14
C THR A 168 -0.54 -20.74 -0.15
N ASP A 169 -1.18 -21.85 0.21
CA ASP A 169 -0.68 -23.20 -0.13
C ASP A 169 -0.95 -23.59 -1.60
N ARG A 170 -1.85 -22.84 -2.25
CA ARG A 170 -2.19 -22.94 -3.67
C ARG A 170 -2.84 -21.63 -4.14
N PRO A 171 -2.74 -21.28 -5.44
CA PRO A 171 -3.43 -20.11 -5.97
C PRO A 171 -4.94 -20.14 -5.70
N ASP A 172 -5.47 -19.03 -5.20
CA ASP A 172 -6.87 -18.83 -4.85
C ASP A 172 -7.51 -17.80 -5.79
N ALA A 173 -8.37 -18.28 -6.69
CA ALA A 173 -9.03 -17.44 -7.67
C ALA A 173 -10.05 -16.47 -7.05
N ALA A 174 -10.70 -16.82 -5.93
CA ALA A 174 -11.64 -15.92 -5.27
C ALA A 174 -10.90 -14.76 -4.61
N LEU A 175 -9.72 -15.04 -4.04
CA LEU A 175 -8.86 -14.01 -3.47
C LEU A 175 -8.29 -13.08 -4.55
N ALA A 176 -7.89 -13.62 -5.70
CA ALA A 176 -7.46 -12.81 -6.84
C ALA A 176 -8.60 -11.91 -7.37
N ALA A 177 -9.81 -12.47 -7.53
CA ALA A 177 -10.98 -11.74 -8.03
C ALA A 177 -11.43 -10.60 -7.09
N ALA A 178 -11.10 -10.66 -5.79
CA ALA A 178 -11.37 -9.57 -4.85
C ALA A 178 -10.69 -8.24 -5.24
N PHE A 179 -9.69 -8.28 -6.12
CA PHE A 179 -8.99 -7.10 -6.61
C PHE A 179 -9.51 -6.59 -7.97
N ASP A 180 -10.49 -7.27 -8.58
CA ASP A 180 -10.99 -6.90 -9.91
C ASP A 180 -11.60 -5.50 -9.94
N ASP A 181 -12.39 -5.13 -8.93
CA ASP A 181 -12.97 -3.79 -8.83
C ASP A 181 -11.88 -2.73 -8.73
N LEU A 182 -10.81 -2.99 -7.98
CA LEU A 182 -9.68 -2.08 -7.84
C LEU A 182 -8.84 -1.99 -9.12
N ALA A 183 -8.69 -3.11 -9.85
CA ALA A 183 -7.95 -3.16 -11.11
C ALA A 183 -8.67 -2.44 -12.24
N ASN A 184 -10.01 -2.42 -12.20
CA ASN A 184 -10.86 -1.87 -13.25
C ASN A 184 -11.49 -0.51 -12.90
N ASP A 185 -11.23 0.05 -11.71
CA ASP A 185 -11.72 1.38 -11.34
C ASP A 185 -11.15 2.43 -12.32
N PRO A 186 -11.99 3.14 -13.10
CA PRO A 186 -11.51 4.14 -14.04
C PRO A 186 -11.00 5.41 -13.34
N TYR A 187 -11.25 5.55 -12.04
CA TYR A 187 -10.86 6.70 -11.24
C TYR A 187 -9.50 6.49 -10.58
N LEU A 188 -8.96 7.56 -10.00
CA LEU A 188 -7.76 7.46 -9.18
C LEU A 188 -8.04 6.60 -7.96
N ARG A 189 -7.03 5.83 -7.57
CA ARG A 189 -7.04 5.12 -6.29
C ARG A 189 -7.27 6.10 -5.15
N VAL A 190 -8.11 5.71 -4.19
CA VAL A 190 -8.65 6.61 -3.15
C VAL A 190 -7.59 7.42 -2.41
N PHE A 191 -6.42 6.83 -2.14
CA PHE A 191 -5.32 7.50 -1.44
C PHE A 191 -4.71 8.68 -2.21
N ILE A 192 -4.73 8.64 -3.54
CA ILE A 192 -4.28 9.75 -4.38
C ILE A 192 -5.28 10.90 -4.25
N GLU A 193 -6.58 10.59 -4.26
CA GLU A 193 -7.59 11.64 -4.06
C GLU A 193 -7.54 12.23 -2.65
N VAL A 194 -7.28 11.41 -1.62
CA VAL A 194 -7.11 11.89 -0.25
C VAL A 194 -5.94 12.84 -0.18
N HIS A 195 -4.77 12.50 -0.72
CA HIS A 195 -3.58 13.37 -0.70
C HIS A 195 -3.83 14.68 -1.44
N LEU A 196 -4.47 14.63 -2.62
CA LEU A 196 -4.81 15.83 -3.37
C LEU A 196 -5.69 16.79 -2.57
N ARG A 197 -6.73 16.28 -1.90
CA ARG A 197 -7.64 17.11 -1.10
C ARG A 197 -6.99 17.59 0.19
N LYS A 198 -6.39 16.66 0.93
CA LYS A 198 -5.92 16.87 2.30
C LYS A 198 -4.59 17.61 2.37
N ASP A 199 -3.63 17.24 1.54
CA ASP A 199 -2.24 17.69 1.66
C ASP A 199 -1.88 18.72 0.58
N LEU A 200 -2.48 18.61 -0.61
CA LEU A 200 -2.22 19.53 -1.73
C LEU A 200 -3.29 20.60 -1.92
N GLY A 201 -4.36 20.58 -1.11
CA GLY A 201 -5.41 21.59 -1.09
C GLY A 201 -6.16 21.72 -2.42
N ARG A 202 -6.36 20.60 -3.12
CA ARG A 202 -7.10 20.54 -4.40
C ARG A 202 -8.54 20.15 -4.18
N GLU A 203 -9.43 20.80 -4.89
CA GLU A 203 -10.80 20.32 -5.07
C GLU A 203 -10.82 19.31 -6.23
N LEU A 204 -11.52 18.19 -6.04
CA LEU A 204 -11.69 17.14 -7.05
C LEU A 204 -13.17 16.81 -7.21
N VAL A 205 -13.67 17.00 -8.43
CA VAL A 205 -15.00 16.52 -8.85
C VAL A 205 -14.78 15.44 -9.92
N ARG A 206 -15.28 14.23 -9.66
CA ARG A 206 -15.30 13.15 -10.64
C ARG A 206 -16.29 13.50 -11.76
N ARG A 207 -15.90 13.27 -13.01
CA ARG A 207 -16.74 13.39 -14.20
C ARG A 207 -17.49 12.09 -14.50
#